data_AF-A0A953M858-F1
#
_entry.id   AF-A0A953M858-F1
#
_cell.length_a   1.000
_cell.length_b   1.000
_cell.length_c   1.000
_cell.angle_alpha   90.00
_cell.angle_beta   90.00
_cell.angle_gamma   90.00
#
_symmetry.space_group_name_H-M   'P 1'
#
loop_
_entity.id
_entity.type
_entity.pdbx_description
1 polymer ?
#
loop_
_entity_poly.entity_id
_entity_poly.type
_entity_poly.pdbx_seq_one_letter_code
_entity_poly.pdbx_strand_id
1 'polypeptide(L)'
;MTEPRTRDDYGRRQIEAARLTLVDLGQVLGTFFRDSIVVVGGWVPDLLLPGATEPHVGSIDVDLALDADKLREGRYAEVVKSLLSTGRYERVAEHFKLRACRPRGRWAARRGRCRLSQGSRAATETSRTQDPEGLSPARRRRLRGGILPPRTGEDRGTLDLGR
;
A
#
# COMPACT_ATOMS: atom_id res chain seq x y z
N MET A 1 23.45 4.67 -4.69
CA MET A 1 22.37 5.62 -4.37
C MET A 1 21.71 5.11 -3.10
N THR A 2 21.72 5.91 -2.04
CA THR A 2 21.10 5.56 -0.75
C THR A 2 19.58 5.57 -0.91
N GLU A 3 18.92 4.56 -0.37
CA GLU A 3 17.46 4.48 -0.35
C GLU A 3 16.91 5.63 0.52
N PRO A 4 15.97 6.43 0.02
CA PRO A 4 15.37 7.52 0.79
C PRO A 4 14.70 6.96 2.05
N ARG A 5 14.98 7.56 3.21
CA ARG A 5 14.48 7.08 4.51
C ARG A 5 13.50 8.04 5.15
N THR A 6 13.50 9.30 4.71
CA THR A 6 12.68 10.37 5.25
C THR A 6 11.93 11.12 4.15
N ARG A 7 10.88 11.86 4.55
CA ARG A 7 10.02 12.65 3.66
C ARG A 7 10.83 13.57 2.74
N ASP A 8 11.88 14.18 3.28
CA ASP A 8 12.69 15.20 2.60
C ASP A 8 13.61 14.60 1.53
N ASP A 9 13.81 13.28 1.55
CA ASP A 9 14.60 12.56 0.55
C ASP A 9 13.82 12.32 -0.75
N TYR A 10 12.50 12.56 -0.76
CA TYR A 10 11.67 12.41 -1.96
C TYR A 10 11.72 13.68 -2.81
N GLY A 11 12.52 13.65 -3.88
CA GLY A 11 12.52 14.73 -4.86
C GLY A 11 11.14 14.88 -5.51
N ARG A 12 10.59 16.10 -5.58
CA ARG A 12 9.29 16.40 -6.25
C ARG A 12 9.19 15.79 -7.65
N ARG A 13 10.31 15.76 -8.40
CA ARG A 13 10.37 15.16 -9.74
C ARG A 13 10.15 13.63 -9.72
N GLN A 14 10.60 12.95 -8.68
CA GLN A 14 10.44 11.49 -8.54
C GLN A 14 9.02 11.13 -8.13
N ILE A 15 8.42 11.89 -7.20
CA ILE A 15 7.00 11.73 -6.84
C ILE A 15 6.11 11.92 -8.07
N GLU A 16 6.35 12.99 -8.84
CA GLU A 16 5.61 13.23 -10.08
C GLU A 16 5.84 12.13 -11.12
N ALA A 17 7.07 11.62 -11.25
CA ALA A 17 7.37 10.49 -12.14
C ALA A 17 6.56 9.26 -11.76
N ALA A 18 6.53 8.91 -10.47
CA ALA A 18 5.78 7.77 -9.97
C ALA A 18 4.26 7.94 -10.15
N ARG A 19 3.73 9.16 -9.95
CA ARG A 19 2.31 9.46 -10.25
C ARG A 19 1.99 9.25 -11.73
N LEU A 20 2.87 9.69 -12.62
CA LEU A 20 2.70 9.49 -14.06
C LEU A 20 2.80 8.01 -14.44
N THR A 21 3.69 7.26 -13.79
CA THR A 21 3.77 5.80 -13.95
C THR A 21 2.47 5.12 -13.50
N LEU A 22 1.86 5.55 -12.40
CA LEU A 22 0.58 5.02 -11.95
C LEU A 22 -0.53 5.19 -13.01
N VAL A 23 -0.65 6.40 -13.59
CA VAL A 23 -1.63 6.67 -14.65
C VAL A 23 -1.36 5.82 -15.89
N ASP A 24 -0.09 5.69 -16.27
CA ASP A 24 0.33 4.89 -17.43
C ASP A 24 0.02 3.39 -17.25
N LEU A 25 0.30 2.84 -16.06
CA LEU A 25 -0.06 1.46 -15.71
C LEU A 25 -1.56 1.24 -15.81
N GLY A 26 -2.37 2.19 -15.34
CA GLY A 26 -3.83 2.14 -15.49
C GLY A 26 -4.29 2.09 -16.94
N GLN A 27 -3.62 2.80 -17.84
CA GLN A 27 -3.93 2.79 -19.28
C GLN A 27 -3.52 1.47 -19.96
N VAL A 28 -2.32 0.95 -19.65
CA VAL A 28 -1.80 -0.27 -20.28
C VAL A 28 -2.51 -1.51 -19.77
N LEU A 29 -2.69 -1.63 -18.45
CA LEU A 29 -3.19 -2.84 -17.82
C LEU A 29 -4.70 -2.80 -17.59
N GLY A 30 -5.32 -1.62 -17.54
CA GLY A 30 -6.73 -1.46 -17.15
C GLY A 30 -7.75 -2.04 -18.14
N THR A 31 -7.34 -2.34 -19.38
CA THR A 31 -8.20 -2.96 -20.39
C THR A 31 -8.32 -4.48 -20.22
N PHE A 32 -7.21 -5.16 -19.95
CA PHE A 32 -7.14 -6.63 -19.99
C PHE A 32 -6.89 -7.31 -18.64
N PHE A 33 -6.40 -6.56 -17.65
CA PHE A 33 -5.95 -7.11 -16.37
C PHE A 33 -6.59 -6.44 -15.15
N ARG A 34 -7.65 -5.64 -15.35
CA ARG A 34 -8.32 -4.88 -14.26
C ARG A 34 -8.76 -5.76 -13.09
N ASP A 35 -9.20 -6.97 -13.36
CA ASP A 35 -9.71 -7.90 -12.37
C ASP A 35 -8.61 -8.67 -11.62
N SER A 36 -7.35 -8.56 -12.05
CA SER A 36 -6.21 -9.33 -11.55
C SER A 36 -5.10 -8.46 -10.96
N ILE A 37 -5.28 -7.14 -10.92
CA ILE A 37 -4.32 -6.19 -10.37
C ILE A 37 -4.97 -5.26 -9.35
N VAL A 38 -4.23 -4.92 -8.29
CA VAL A 38 -4.62 -3.91 -7.30
C VAL A 38 -3.42 -3.04 -7.00
N VAL A 39 -3.63 -1.72 -6.90
CA VAL A 39 -2.58 -0.80 -6.44
C VAL A 39 -2.40 -0.97 -4.94
N VAL A 40 -1.16 -1.17 -4.51
CA VAL A 40 -0.78 -1.28 -3.10
C VAL A 40 0.36 -0.30 -2.79
N GLY A 41 0.79 -0.24 -1.52
CA GLY A 41 1.92 0.58 -1.11
C GLY A 41 1.58 2.07 -0.98
N GLY A 42 2.60 2.92 -1.16
CA GLY A 42 2.55 4.33 -0.76
C GLY A 42 1.53 5.20 -1.53
N TRP A 43 1.06 4.78 -2.70
CA TRP A 43 0.06 5.56 -3.45
C TRP A 43 -1.38 5.38 -2.95
N VAL A 44 -1.66 4.34 -2.15
CA VAL A 44 -3.02 4.01 -1.71
C VAL A 44 -3.69 5.15 -0.92
N PRO A 45 -3.04 5.81 0.07
CA PRO A 45 -3.68 6.89 0.82
C PRO A 45 -4.11 8.07 -0.07
N ASP A 46 -3.29 8.45 -1.05
CA ASP A 46 -3.58 9.55 -1.98
C ASP A 46 -4.77 9.22 -2.90
N LEU A 47 -4.91 7.95 -3.30
CA LEU A 47 -5.99 7.49 -4.16
C LEU A 47 -7.33 7.33 -3.44
N LEU A 48 -7.31 6.90 -2.17
CA LEU A 48 -8.52 6.68 -1.39
C LEU A 48 -9.07 7.96 -0.75
N LEU A 49 -8.20 8.92 -0.42
CA LEU A 49 -8.57 10.16 0.28
C LEU A 49 -8.18 11.40 -0.54
N PRO A 50 -8.76 11.59 -1.74
CA PRO A 50 -8.46 12.76 -2.55
C PRO A 50 -8.87 14.04 -1.81
N GLY A 51 -7.95 14.98 -1.70
CA GLY A 51 -8.21 16.27 -1.06
C GLY A 51 -8.20 16.25 0.48
N ALA A 52 -7.55 15.27 1.11
CA ALA A 52 -7.32 15.28 2.54
C ALA A 52 -6.68 16.61 3.01
N THR A 53 -7.11 17.09 4.18
CA THR A 53 -6.61 18.34 4.79
C THR A 53 -5.09 18.39 4.90
N GLU A 54 -4.49 17.24 5.21
CA GLU A 54 -3.05 17.03 5.12
C GLU A 54 -2.75 16.20 3.86
N PRO A 55 -2.12 16.78 2.82
CA PRO A 55 -1.80 16.04 1.60
C PRO A 55 -0.80 14.93 1.86
N HIS A 56 -1.04 13.77 1.27
CA HIS A 56 -0.07 12.68 1.30
C HIS A 56 1.23 13.12 0.61
N VAL A 57 2.39 12.76 1.19
CA VAL A 57 3.71 13.13 0.64
C VAL A 57 3.93 12.55 -0.76
N GLY A 58 3.31 11.42 -1.07
CA GLY A 58 3.50 10.67 -2.30
C GLY A 58 4.52 9.55 -2.13
N SER A 59 4.72 8.78 -3.20
CA SER A 59 5.70 7.70 -3.25
C SER A 59 6.54 7.82 -4.52
N ILE A 60 7.76 7.30 -4.49
CA ILE A 60 8.67 7.25 -5.66
C ILE A 60 8.60 5.92 -6.42
N ASP A 61 7.95 4.93 -5.81
CA ASP A 61 7.72 3.61 -6.36
C ASP A 61 6.20 3.37 -6.48
N VAL A 62 5.79 2.61 -7.50
CA VAL A 62 4.41 2.13 -7.65
C VAL A 62 4.38 0.62 -7.43
N ASP A 63 3.66 0.18 -6.42
CA ASP A 63 3.52 -1.24 -6.08
C ASP A 63 2.16 -1.78 -6.59
N LEU A 64 2.19 -2.91 -7.29
CA LEU A 64 1.01 -3.64 -7.71
C LEU A 64 0.97 -5.01 -7.03
N ALA A 65 -0.17 -5.34 -6.43
CA ALA A 65 -0.50 -6.71 -6.05
C ALA A 65 -1.20 -7.40 -7.22
N LEU A 66 -0.74 -8.61 -7.53
CA LEU A 66 -1.22 -9.42 -8.63
C LEU A 66 -1.93 -10.67 -8.08
N ASP A 67 -3.13 -10.95 -8.57
CA ASP A 67 -3.89 -12.16 -8.24
C ASP A 67 -3.30 -13.36 -8.99
N ALA A 68 -2.55 -14.20 -8.27
CA ALA A 68 -1.88 -15.37 -8.85
C ALA A 68 -2.87 -16.38 -9.45
N ASP A 69 -4.08 -16.51 -8.91
CA ASP A 69 -5.07 -17.47 -9.40
C ASP A 69 -5.69 -17.03 -10.72
N LYS A 70 -5.86 -15.71 -10.92
CA LYS A 70 -6.33 -15.14 -12.20
C LYS A 70 -5.23 -15.07 -13.25
N LEU A 71 -3.97 -15.05 -12.84
CA LEU A 71 -2.80 -14.89 -13.73
C LEU A 71 -2.07 -16.20 -14.04
N ARG A 72 -2.72 -17.35 -13.80
CA ARG A 72 -2.22 -18.69 -14.18
C ARG A 72 -2.10 -18.83 -15.70
N GLU A 73 -1.57 -19.97 -16.15
CA GLU A 73 -1.51 -20.33 -17.57
C GLU A 73 -0.77 -19.31 -18.44
N GLY A 74 0.26 -18.66 -17.88
CA GLY A 74 1.10 -17.72 -18.61
C GLY A 74 0.56 -16.29 -18.69
N ARG A 75 -0.63 -16.00 -18.15
CA ARG A 75 -1.19 -14.64 -18.13
C ARG A 75 -0.30 -13.64 -17.37
N TYR A 76 0.44 -14.07 -16.35
CA TYR A 76 1.47 -13.21 -15.75
C TYR A 76 2.54 -12.75 -16.76
N ALA A 77 2.98 -13.65 -17.65
CA ALA A 77 3.94 -13.31 -18.68
C ALA A 77 3.33 -12.31 -19.68
N GLU A 78 2.03 -12.38 -19.94
CA GLU A 78 1.31 -11.40 -20.77
C GLU A 78 1.27 -10.01 -20.13
N VAL A 79 1.06 -9.92 -18.81
CA VAL A 79 1.15 -8.64 -18.07
C VAL A 79 2.52 -8.01 -18.30
N VAL A 80 3.58 -8.77 -18.05
CA VAL A 80 4.95 -8.28 -18.20
C VAL A 80 5.26 -7.94 -19.66
N LYS A 81 4.84 -8.79 -20.61
CA LYS A 81 5.02 -8.55 -22.05
C LYS A 81 4.29 -7.28 -22.51
N SER A 82 3.08 -7.03 -22.00
CA SER A 82 2.28 -5.85 -22.33
C SER A 82 2.95 -4.56 -21.85
N LEU A 83 3.59 -4.58 -20.68
CA LEU A 83 4.38 -3.45 -20.19
C LEU A 83 5.64 -3.22 -21.04
N LEU A 84 6.40 -4.29 -21.30
CA LEU A 84 7.66 -4.20 -22.06
C LEU A 84 7.43 -3.81 -23.53
N SER A 85 6.36 -4.28 -24.17
CA SER A 85 6.05 -3.97 -25.57
C SER A 85 5.76 -2.49 -25.80
N THR A 86 5.39 -1.74 -24.76
CA THR A 86 5.22 -0.28 -24.87
C THR A 86 6.54 0.47 -25.09
N GLY A 87 7.69 -0.17 -24.82
CA GLY A 87 9.00 0.48 -24.81
C GLY A 87 9.20 1.47 -23.65
N ARG A 88 8.25 1.54 -22.72
CA ARG A 88 8.25 2.47 -21.57
C ARG A 88 8.72 1.85 -20.26
N TYR A 89 8.97 0.54 -20.27
CA TYR A 89 9.37 -0.24 -19.11
C TYR A 89 10.53 -1.15 -19.50
N GLU A 90 11.45 -1.35 -18.57
CA GLU A 90 12.56 -2.29 -18.74
C GLU A 90 12.72 -3.18 -17.51
N ARG A 91 13.26 -4.38 -17.74
CA ARG A 91 13.61 -5.29 -16.66
C ARG A 91 14.83 -4.77 -15.89
N VAL A 92 14.82 -5.02 -14.60
CA VAL A 92 16.00 -4.86 -13.74
C VAL A 92 16.42 -6.23 -13.20
N ALA A 93 17.61 -6.30 -12.60
CA ALA A 93 18.14 -7.55 -12.04
C ALA A 93 17.26 -8.09 -10.90
N GLU A 94 16.60 -7.19 -10.17
CA GLU A 94 15.72 -7.55 -9.08
C GLU A 94 14.41 -8.19 -9.59
N HIS A 95 14.07 -9.35 -9.01
CA HIS A 95 12.82 -10.05 -9.34
C HIS A 95 11.60 -9.18 -9.05
N PHE A 96 10.59 -9.33 -9.92
CA PHE A 96 9.32 -8.62 -9.86
C PHE A 96 9.43 -7.09 -9.86
N LYS A 97 10.55 -6.52 -10.32
CA LYS A 97 10.67 -5.07 -10.52
C LYS A 97 10.83 -4.73 -11.98
N LEU A 98 10.22 -3.61 -12.36
CA LEU A 98 10.39 -2.98 -13.65
C LEU A 98 10.77 -1.52 -13.44
N ARG A 99 11.71 -1.03 -14.24
CA ARG A 99 12.06 0.38 -14.24
C ARG A 99 11.23 1.07 -15.32
N ALA A 100 10.51 2.11 -14.94
CA ALA A 100 9.79 2.94 -15.90
C ALA A 100 10.80 3.88 -16.58
N CYS A 101 10.92 3.74 -17.90
CA CYS A 101 11.82 4.50 -18.75
C CYS A 101 10.99 5.17 -19.82
N ARG A 102 10.78 6.48 -19.74
CA ARG A 102 10.05 7.18 -20.80
C ARG A 102 10.84 7.15 -22.12
N PRO A 103 10.14 7.07 -23.27
CA PRO A 103 10.78 7.09 -24.57
C PRO A 103 11.48 8.44 -24.78
N ARG A 104 12.61 8.42 -25.51
CA ARG A 104 13.38 9.62 -25.83
C ARG A 104 12.52 10.60 -26.64
N GLY A 105 12.37 11.85 -26.18
CA GLY A 105 11.54 12.89 -26.84
C GLY A 105 11.34 14.18 -26.01
N ARG A 106 10.49 15.10 -26.50
CA ARG A 106 10.31 16.51 -26.04
C ARG A 106 9.85 16.70 -24.57
N TRP A 107 9.63 15.63 -23.82
CA TRP A 107 9.25 15.67 -22.41
C TRP A 107 10.44 15.27 -21.53
N ALA A 108 10.96 16.23 -20.76
CA ALA A 108 12.19 16.10 -19.98
C ALA A 108 12.23 14.86 -19.07
N ALA A 109 13.42 14.25 -19.01
CA ALA A 109 13.73 13.01 -18.29
C ALA A 109 13.29 13.01 -16.82
N ARG A 110 12.30 12.17 -16.49
CA ARG A 110 11.95 11.82 -15.10
C ARG A 110 11.92 10.30 -14.98
N ARG A 111 12.51 9.76 -13.91
CA ARG A 111 12.63 8.31 -13.69
C ARG A 111 11.69 7.90 -12.55
N GLY A 112 10.92 6.84 -12.77
CA GLY A 112 10.09 6.19 -11.76
C GLY A 112 10.37 4.68 -11.73
N ARG A 113 9.95 4.00 -10.68
CA ARG A 113 10.13 2.56 -10.50
C ARG A 113 8.77 1.91 -10.22
N CYS A 114 8.58 0.71 -10.76
CA CYS A 114 7.39 -0.10 -10.55
C CYS A 114 7.81 -1.44 -9.96
N ARG A 115 7.12 -1.88 -8.91
CA ARG A 115 7.29 -3.19 -8.30
C ARG A 115 5.99 -3.96 -8.46
N LEU A 116 6.12 -5.16 -8.98
CA LEU A 116 5.08 -6.16 -9.01
C LEU A 116 5.28 -7.07 -7.79
N SER A 117 4.20 -7.46 -7.15
CA SER A 117 4.22 -8.47 -6.10
C SER A 117 3.14 -9.50 -6.45
N GLN A 118 3.53 -10.77 -6.56
CA GLN A 118 2.55 -11.83 -6.72
C GLN A 118 2.05 -12.21 -5.33
N GLY A 119 0.76 -12.01 -5.09
CA GLY A 119 0.13 -12.51 -3.89
C GLY A 119 -0.30 -13.96 -4.12
N SER A 120 0.34 -14.92 -3.45
CA SER A 120 -0.33 -16.19 -3.17
C SER A 120 -1.44 -15.88 -2.15
N ARG A 121 -2.67 -16.32 -2.40
CA ARG A 121 -3.81 -16.07 -1.52
C ARG A 121 -3.51 -16.45 -0.07
N ALA A 122 -3.30 -15.42 0.74
CA ALA A 122 -3.64 -15.36 2.15
C ALA A 122 -3.86 -13.87 2.47
N ALA A 123 -4.95 -13.30 1.94
CA ALA A 123 -5.55 -12.13 2.55
C ALA A 123 -6.24 -12.62 3.83
N THR A 124 -5.44 -12.93 4.84
CA THR A 124 -5.88 -13.08 6.22
C THR A 124 -5.16 -11.99 6.98
N GLU A 125 -5.95 -11.08 7.52
CA GLU A 125 -5.63 -10.12 8.57
C GLU A 125 -4.20 -10.13 9.11
N THR A 126 -3.53 -9.00 8.95
CA THR A 126 -2.75 -8.45 10.06
C THR A 126 -2.92 -6.94 10.03
N SER A 127 -3.98 -6.52 10.73
CA SER A 127 -3.95 -5.35 11.57
C SER A 127 -2.57 -5.21 12.22
N ARG A 128 -1.75 -4.30 11.70
CA ARG A 128 -0.71 -3.68 12.53
C ARG A 128 -1.31 -2.47 13.18
N THR A 129 -1.77 -2.69 14.41
CA THR A 129 -1.74 -1.71 15.48
C THR A 129 -0.45 -0.90 15.36
N GLN A 130 -0.58 0.40 15.10
CA GLN A 130 0.54 1.32 15.28
C GLN A 130 0.80 1.40 16.78
N ASP A 131 1.94 0.89 17.24
CA ASP A 131 2.45 1.16 18.57
C ASP A 131 2.68 2.68 18.71
N PRO A 132 2.07 3.35 19.71
CA PRO A 132 2.23 4.79 19.90
C PRO A 132 3.47 5.06 20.76
N GLU A 133 4.66 4.76 20.22
CA GLU A 133 5.93 5.22 20.79
C GLU A 133 6.28 6.60 20.21
N GLY A 134 5.57 7.61 20.69
CA GLY A 134 5.81 9.02 20.31
C GLY A 134 5.06 10.07 21.11
N LEU A 135 4.40 9.70 22.22
CA LEU A 135 3.58 10.62 23.01
C LEU A 135 4.28 11.01 24.33
N SER A 136 4.44 12.32 24.53
CA SER A 136 5.10 12.90 25.71
C SER A 136 4.37 12.55 27.04
N PRO A 137 5.09 12.53 28.18
CA PRO A 137 4.56 12.05 29.46
C PRO A 137 3.30 12.77 29.96
N ALA A 138 3.06 14.01 29.54
CA ALA A 138 1.99 14.86 30.05
C ALA A 138 0.58 14.43 29.59
N ARG A 139 0.43 13.65 28.50
CA ARG A 139 -0.88 13.23 27.98
C ARG A 139 -1.36 11.85 28.48
N ARG A 140 -0.51 11.06 29.15
CA ARG A 140 -0.88 9.71 29.65
C ARG A 140 -1.81 9.73 30.87
N ARG A 141 -1.96 10.86 31.57
CA ARG A 141 -2.66 10.93 32.86
C ARG A 141 -4.17 11.20 32.77
N ARG A 142 -4.72 11.49 31.58
CA ARG A 142 -6.17 11.74 31.39
C ARG A 142 -7.00 10.53 30.93
N LEU A 143 -6.38 9.41 30.56
CA LEU A 143 -7.07 8.24 29.99
C LEU A 143 -7.18 7.03 30.94
N ARG A 144 -6.78 7.17 32.22
CA ARG A 144 -6.94 6.13 33.26
C ARG A 144 -8.06 6.43 34.26
N GLY A 145 -9.11 7.12 33.83
CA GLY A 145 -10.26 7.46 34.66
C GLY A 145 -11.55 7.03 34.00
N GLY A 146 -12.00 5.81 34.28
CA GLY A 146 -13.34 5.33 33.94
C GLY A 146 -13.34 4.18 32.95
N ILE A 147 -13.42 2.95 33.48
CA ILE A 147 -14.36 1.93 33.04
C ILE A 147 -14.60 1.04 34.27
N LEU A 148 -15.85 1.04 34.71
CA LEU A 148 -16.45 0.18 35.72
C LEU A 148 -16.37 -1.29 35.24
N PRO A 149 -16.01 -2.28 36.09
CA PRO A 149 -16.03 -3.67 35.66
C PRO A 149 -17.47 -4.21 35.53
N PRO A 150 -17.73 -5.12 34.57
CA PRO A 150 -19.04 -5.73 34.40
C PRO A 150 -19.34 -6.72 35.54
N ARG A 151 -20.57 -6.67 36.06
CA ARG A 151 -21.10 -7.66 37.01
C ARG A 151 -21.40 -8.96 36.25
N THR A 152 -20.59 -9.98 36.47
CA THR A 152 -20.94 -11.37 36.16
C THR A 152 -21.75 -11.94 37.32
N GLY A 153 -23.01 -12.28 37.05
CA GLY A 153 -23.81 -13.10 37.94
C GLY A 153 -23.43 -14.56 37.78
N GLU A 154 -23.01 -15.19 38.87
CA GLU A 154 -23.21 -16.62 39.09
C GLU A 154 -23.73 -16.82 40.50
N ASP A 155 -24.72 -17.68 40.53
CA ASP A 155 -25.74 -17.92 41.54
C ASP A 155 -25.31 -19.12 42.38
N ARG A 156 -24.95 -18.92 43.67
CA ARG A 156 -24.89 -19.97 44.70
C ARG A 156 -25.00 -19.35 46.10
N GLY A 157 -26.07 -19.64 46.83
CA GLY A 157 -26.14 -19.37 48.27
C GLY A 157 -27.53 -19.40 48.89
N THR A 158 -28.08 -20.60 49.05
CA THR A 158 -28.83 -21.08 50.23
C THR A 158 -29.81 -20.14 50.93
N LEU A 159 -31.11 -20.43 50.74
CA LEU A 159 -32.17 -20.06 51.66
C LEU A 159 -32.20 -21.08 52.81
N ASP A 160 -31.95 -20.63 54.05
CA ASP A 160 -32.59 -21.20 55.24
C ASP A 160 -32.58 -20.21 56.43
N LEU A 161 -33.67 -20.27 57.20
CA LEU A 161 -33.97 -19.73 58.53
C LEU A 161 -34.52 -18.30 58.66
N GLY A 162 -35.86 -18.21 58.69
CA GLY A 162 -36.55 -17.94 59.95
C GLY A 162 -37.29 -16.61 60.10
N ARG A 163 -38.61 -16.62 59.87
CA ARG A 163 -39.66 -16.35 60.87
C ARG A 163 -41.05 -16.41 60.26
#